data_AF-A0A1R0UNE0-F1
#
_entry.id   AF-A0A1R0UNE0-F1
#
_cell.length_a   1.000
_cell.length_b   1.000
_cell.length_c   1.000
_cell.angle_alpha   90.00
_cell.angle_beta   90.00
_cell.angle_gamma   90.00
#
_symmetry.space_group_name_H-M   'P 1'
#
loop_
_entity.id
_entity.type
_entity.pdbx_description
1 polymer ?
#
loop_
_entity_poly.entity_id
_entity_poly.type
_entity_poly.pdbx_seq_one_letter_code
_entity_poly.pdbx_strand_id
1 'polypeptide(L)'
;MSTQCLLGTFTCATRGADPNPVLVLQPCSTDRAPSAAAIWIGPIVDEADARGACGWIAAGQWDRSNLPERLRADRSLIRVSAHN
;
A
#
# COMPACT_ATOMS: atom_id res chain seq x y z
N MET A 1 8.67 20.14 -7.73
CA MET A 1 9.60 19.51 -6.75
C MET A 1 9.18 18.07 -6.61
N SER A 2 10.01 17.11 -7.03
CA SER A 2 9.71 15.68 -6.95
C SER A 2 10.66 15.03 -5.95
N THR A 3 10.15 14.25 -5.01
CA THR A 3 10.97 13.49 -4.07
C THR A 3 11.57 12.28 -4.77
N GLN A 4 12.87 12.04 -4.59
CA GLN A 4 13.50 10.79 -5.02
C GLN A 4 12.85 9.59 -4.28
N CYS A 5 12.88 8.41 -4.90
CA CYS A 5 12.20 7.20 -4.42
C CYS A 5 12.61 6.89 -2.96
N LEU A 6 11.70 7.17 -2.02
CA LEU A 6 11.90 7.05 -0.57
C LEU A 6 12.09 5.59 -0.09
N LEU A 7 12.03 4.63 -1.00
CA LEU A 7 12.02 3.20 -0.73
C LEU A 7 13.33 2.48 -1.14
N GLY A 8 14.31 3.22 -1.63
CA GLY A 8 15.55 2.66 -2.17
C GLY A 8 15.43 2.18 -3.62
N THR A 9 16.57 2.01 -4.26
CA THR A 9 16.72 1.69 -5.69
C THR A 9 16.04 0.39 -6.12
N PHE A 10 15.84 -0.56 -5.20
CA PHE A 10 15.33 -1.90 -5.52
C PHE A 10 13.80 -2.00 -5.64
N THR A 11 13.03 -1.15 -4.96
CA THR A 11 11.56 -1.17 -5.04
C THR A 11 11.02 -0.42 -6.25
N CYS A 12 11.74 0.63 -6.70
CA CYS A 12 11.38 1.34 -7.91
C CYS A 12 11.65 0.47 -9.17
N ALA A 13 12.67 -0.40 -9.14
CA ALA A 13 13.00 -1.33 -10.23
C ALA A 13 12.09 -2.57 -10.30
N THR A 14 11.45 -2.97 -9.19
CA THR A 14 10.51 -4.10 -9.12
C THR A 14 9.06 -3.70 -9.39
N ARG A 15 8.81 -2.45 -9.82
CA ARG A 15 7.55 -2.05 -10.44
C ARG A 15 7.41 -2.75 -11.79
N GLY A 16 7.10 -4.04 -11.76
CA GLY A 16 6.62 -4.77 -12.92
C GLY A 16 5.36 -4.08 -13.43
N ALA A 17 5.45 -3.61 -14.68
CA ALA A 17 4.45 -3.36 -15.73
C ALA A 17 2.99 -2.90 -15.44
N ASP A 18 2.50 -2.84 -14.20
CA ASP A 18 1.15 -2.36 -13.89
C ASP A 18 1.20 -0.98 -13.21
N PRO A 19 0.67 0.08 -13.86
CA PRO A 19 0.73 1.46 -13.37
C PRO A 19 -0.23 1.75 -12.21
N ASN A 20 -0.85 0.71 -11.64
CA ASN A 20 -1.90 0.86 -10.64
C ASN A 20 -1.36 1.52 -9.37
N PRO A 21 -2.03 2.56 -8.84
CA PRO A 21 -1.57 3.27 -7.67
C PRO A 21 -1.55 2.35 -6.44
N VAL A 22 -0.62 2.63 -5.53
CA VAL A 22 -0.52 1.99 -4.21
C VAL A 22 -0.64 3.09 -3.17
N LEU A 23 -1.43 2.85 -2.13
CA LEU A 23 -1.59 3.78 -1.01
C LEU A 23 -0.62 3.40 0.10
N VAL A 24 -0.13 4.41 0.80
CA VAL A 24 0.68 4.26 2.01
C VAL A 24 -0.05 4.94 3.16
N LEU A 25 -0.48 4.15 4.12
CA LEU A 25 -1.04 4.64 5.37
C LEU A 25 0.07 4.67 6.42
N GLN A 26 0.33 5.85 7.01
CA GLN A 26 1.22 5.99 8.15
C GLN A 26 0.40 6.35 9.40
N PRO A 27 0.20 5.41 10.33
CA PRO A 27 -0.34 5.73 11.65
C PRO A 27 0.57 6.77 12.32
N CYS A 28 0.00 7.88 12.76
CA CYS A 28 0.74 8.96 13.39
C CYS A 28 -0.08 9.62 14.51
N SER A 29 0.63 10.32 15.40
CA SER A 29 0.03 11.20 16.40
C SER A 29 -0.56 12.46 15.76
N THR A 30 -1.24 13.29 16.57
CA THR A 30 -1.73 14.62 16.17
C THR A 30 -0.61 15.53 15.65
N ASP A 31 0.62 15.34 16.16
CA ASP A 31 1.81 16.09 15.73
C ASP A 31 2.46 15.48 14.48
N ARG A 32 1.79 14.52 13.83
CA ARG A 32 2.27 13.78 12.64
C ARG A 32 3.54 12.96 12.88
N ALA A 33 3.91 12.70 14.13
CA ALA A 33 4.98 11.76 14.44
C ALA A 33 4.48 10.31 14.23
N PRO A 34 5.20 9.47 13.46
CA PRO A 34 4.79 8.08 13.24
C PRO A 34 4.67 7.32 14.56
N SER A 35 3.55 6.63 14.76
CA SER A 35 3.30 5.81 15.96
C SER A 35 3.45 4.31 15.70
N ALA A 36 3.47 3.91 14.43
CA ALA A 36 3.67 2.53 14.00
C ALA A 36 4.34 2.48 12.62
N ALA A 37 4.61 1.27 12.12
CA ALA A 37 5.12 1.06 10.78
C ALA A 37 4.07 1.39 9.72
N ALA A 38 4.53 1.89 8.57
CA ALA A 38 3.67 2.19 7.43
C ALA A 38 3.00 0.92 6.88
N ILE A 39 1.77 1.08 6.39
CA ILE A 39 0.96 0.02 5.81
C ILE A 39 0.76 0.33 4.33
N TRP A 40 1.17 -0.63 3.49
CA TRP A 40 1.00 -0.60 2.05
C TRP A 40 -0.33 -1.23 1.67
N ILE A 41 -1.13 -0.52 0.89
CA ILE A 41 -2.47 -0.94 0.47
C ILE A 41 -2.53 -0.88 -1.05
N GLY A 42 -2.74 -2.02 -1.70
CA GLY A 42 -2.91 -2.10 -3.14
C GLY A 42 -2.31 -3.35 -3.80
N PRO A 43 -2.27 -3.38 -5.14
CA PRO A 43 -2.60 -2.28 -6.06
C PRO A 43 -4.08 -1.88 -6.04
N ILE A 44 -4.38 -0.61 -6.32
CA ILE A 44 -5.75 -0.13 -6.54
C ILE A 44 -6.05 -0.25 -8.03
N VAL A 45 -6.84 -1.25 -8.42
CA VAL A 45 -7.11 -1.56 -9.84
C VAL A 45 -8.41 -0.90 -10.31
N ASP A 46 -9.40 -0.79 -9.42
CA ASP A 46 -10.73 -0.29 -9.73
C ASP A 46 -11.32 0.57 -8.60
N GLU A 47 -12.52 1.10 -8.82
CA GLU A 47 -13.21 1.93 -7.82
C GLU A 47 -13.66 1.11 -6.59
N ALA A 48 -13.89 -0.20 -6.73
CA ALA A 48 -14.25 -1.05 -5.61
C ALA A 48 -13.06 -1.23 -4.66
N ASP A 49 -11.85 -1.35 -5.19
CA ASP A 49 -10.60 -1.34 -4.44
C ASP A 49 -10.42 -0.02 -3.68
N ALA A 50 -10.66 1.12 -4.34
CA ALA A 50 -10.60 2.43 -3.70
C ALA A 50 -11.62 2.56 -2.55
N ARG A 51 -12.88 2.14 -2.76
CA ARG A 51 -13.91 2.14 -1.71
C ARG A 51 -13.56 1.19 -0.57
N GLY A 52 -13.02 0.00 -0.87
CA GLY A 52 -12.55 -0.96 0.13
C GLY A 52 -11.43 -0.40 1.00
N ALA A 53 -10.44 0.24 0.38
CA ALA A 53 -9.37 0.93 1.09
C ALA A 53 -9.91 2.07 1.96
N CYS A 54 -10.77 2.94 1.42
CA CYS A 54 -11.38 4.03 2.18
C CYS A 54 -12.18 3.53 3.38
N GLY A 55 -13.02 2.50 3.20
CA GLY A 55 -13.81 1.92 4.28
C GLY A 55 -12.94 1.33 5.39
N TRP A 56 -11.88 0.60 5.02
CA TRP A 56 -10.93 0.04 5.99
C TRP A 56 -10.14 1.13 6.73
N ILE A 57 -9.68 2.17 6.04
CA ILE A 57 -9.00 3.32 6.66
C ILE A 57 -9.94 4.03 7.65
N ALA A 58 -11.19 4.29 7.25
CA ALA A 58 -12.16 4.97 8.09
C ALA A 58 -12.56 4.17 9.34
N ALA A 59 -12.50 2.83 9.29
CA ALA A 59 -12.79 1.97 10.44
C ALA A 59 -11.77 2.08 11.58
N GLY A 60 -10.54 2.56 11.31
CA GLY A 60 -9.54 2.95 12.33
C GLY A 60 -8.87 1.81 13.10
N GLN A 61 -9.32 0.56 12.94
CA GLN A 61 -8.67 -0.63 13.50
C GLN A 61 -7.72 -1.24 12.45
N TRP A 62 -6.63 -0.53 12.12
CA TRP A 62 -5.74 -0.80 10.98
C TRP A 62 -4.88 -2.07 11.12
N ASP A 63 -5.53 -3.21 11.38
CA ASP A 63 -4.96 -4.55 11.26
C ASP A 63 -5.02 -5.01 9.80
N ARG A 64 -3.87 -5.42 9.26
CA ARG A 64 -3.73 -5.96 7.90
C ARG A 64 -4.56 -7.22 7.67
N SER A 65 -4.83 -8.00 8.73
CA SER A 65 -5.68 -9.19 8.66
C SER A 65 -7.12 -8.85 8.23
N ASN A 66 -7.58 -7.63 8.52
CA ASN A 66 -8.91 -7.13 8.18
C ASN A 66 -8.96 -6.39 6.83
N LEU A 67 -7.80 -6.16 6.19
CA LEU A 67 -7.74 -5.57 4.85
C LEU A 67 -8.15 -6.63 3.82
N PRO A 68 -8.98 -6.29 2.81
CA PRO A 68 -9.33 -7.21 1.72
C PRO A 68 -8.07 -7.82 1.09
N GLU A 69 -8.09 -9.12 0.85
CA GLU A 69 -6.90 -9.87 0.43
C GLU A 69 -6.22 -9.28 -0.82
N ARG A 70 -7.01 -8.81 -1.78
CA ARG A 70 -6.52 -8.21 -3.03
C ARG A 70 -5.77 -6.88 -2.84
N LEU A 71 -5.96 -6.22 -1.69
CA LEU A 71 -5.30 -4.97 -1.32
C LEU A 71 -4.08 -5.19 -0.40
N ARG A 72 -3.77 -6.44 -0.04
CA ARG A 72 -2.59 -6.77 0.77
C ARG A 72 -1.34 -6.78 -0.11
N ALA A 73 -0.56 -5.71 -0.03
CA ALA A 73 0.60 -5.49 -0.89
C ALA A 73 1.65 -6.62 -0.77
N ASP A 74 1.82 -7.23 0.40
CA ASP A 74 2.74 -8.35 0.61
C ASP A 74 2.38 -9.58 -0.24
N ARG A 75 1.09 -9.89 -0.41
CA ARG A 75 0.64 -11.00 -1.28
C ARG A 75 0.65 -10.63 -2.75
N SER A 76 0.41 -9.36 -3.07
CA SER A 76 0.46 -8.84 -4.44
C SER A 76 1.88 -8.82 -5.01
N LEU A 77 2.89 -8.53 -4.19
CA LEU A 77 4.30 -8.51 -4.60
C LEU A 77 4.88 -9.91 -4.85
N ILE A 78 4.40 -10.96 -4.15
CA ILE A 78 4.81 -12.35 -4.41
C ILE A 78 4.37 -12.83 -5.81
N ARG A 79 3.23 -12.37 -6.31
CA ARG A 79 2.75 -12.73 -7.66
C ARG A 79 3.63 -12.16 -8.78
N VAL A 80 4.23 -10.99 -8.58
CA VAL A 80 5.14 -10.37 -9.56
C VAL A 80 6.46 -11.14 -9.66
N SER A 81 6.92 -11.74 -8.55
CA SER A 81 8.13 -12.58 -8.55
C SER A 81 7.95 -13.95 -9.19
N ALA A 82 6.72 -14.48 -9.23
CA ALA A 82 6.43 -15.79 -9.83
C ALA A 82 6.19 -15.76 -11.35
N HIS A 83 6.19 -14.57 -11.96
CA HIS A 83 5.99 -14.36 -13.39
C HIS A 83 7.26 -13.88 -14.13
N ASN A 84 8.42 -13.99 -13.49
CA ASN A 84 9.75 -13.82 -14.09
C ASN A 84 10.47 -15.17 -14.16
#